data_AF-A0A7L2PJM4-F1
#
_entry.id   AF-A0A7L2PJM4-F1
#
_cell.length_a   1.000
_cell.length_b   1.000
_cell.length_c   1.000
_cell.angle_alpha   90.00
_cell.angle_beta   90.00
_cell.angle_gamma   90.00
#
_symmetry.space_group_name_H-M   'P 1'
#
loop_
_entity.id
_entity.type
_entity.pdbx_description
1 polymer ?
#
loop_
_entity_poly.entity_id
_entity_poly.type
_entity_poly.pdbx_seq_one_letter_code
_entity_poly.pdbx_strand_id
1 'polypeptide(L)'
;VIKRSRFPRWDEVLELELPEGELGQAVLSVEVWDWDIVGKNDFLGQVEFFLDTLCPGPTRGWFQLLPFPSTTGDHGGQLGALRLAVRLLEDTVLPPQHCQPLIQLLTEPILCPAQPPEGTALAVLEEVTSGESRQDVATKLVQIFLDQGLAVPLLDYLTTHELARTTDPNTLFRSNSLASKSMEHFMKVVGLPYLHKVLQPVVNHIFEEKKYVELDPSKMELSRGRRISFKGSLLETQVQESSLELLKGYLGDIINAIVGSVDSCPLPMRVAFKQLRRRVQEQFPLAQHE
;
A
#
# COMPACT_ATOMS: atom_id res chain seq x y z
N VAL A 1 -0.73 -17.57 15.81
CA VAL A 1 -1.16 -18.57 16.83
C VAL A 1 -0.91 -19.97 16.28
N ILE A 2 -0.11 -20.78 16.97
CA ILE A 2 0.20 -22.16 16.55
C ILE A 2 -0.62 -23.11 17.40
N LYS A 3 -1.43 -23.97 16.76
CA LYS A 3 -2.37 -24.83 17.47
C LYS A 3 -1.70 -26.12 17.93
N ARG A 4 -1.91 -26.49 19.20
CA ARG A 4 -1.62 -27.83 19.78
C ARG A 4 -0.16 -28.30 19.58
N SER A 5 0.81 -27.42 19.81
CA SER A 5 2.24 -27.78 19.75
C SER A 5 2.97 -27.38 21.02
N ARG A 6 3.86 -28.26 21.50
CA ARG A 6 4.83 -27.97 22.58
C ARG A 6 6.17 -27.43 22.04
N PHE A 7 6.34 -27.43 20.71
CA PHE A 7 7.51 -26.90 20.02
C PHE A 7 7.03 -25.98 18.88
N PRO A 8 6.37 -24.86 19.22
CA PRO A 8 5.90 -23.90 18.23
C PRO A 8 7.07 -23.34 17.40
N ARG A 9 6.84 -23.20 16.09
CA ARG A 9 7.75 -22.57 15.14
C ARG A 9 6.98 -21.50 14.38
N TRP A 10 7.28 -20.24 14.68
CA TRP A 10 6.65 -19.10 14.03
C TRP A 10 7.37 -18.71 12.74
N ASP A 11 8.71 -18.69 12.77
CA ASP A 11 9.54 -18.27 11.63
C ASP A 11 9.12 -16.89 11.06
N GLU A 12 8.62 -16.02 11.94
CA GLU A 12 8.15 -14.66 11.64
C GLU A 12 9.28 -13.64 11.85
N VAL A 13 9.23 -12.56 11.07
CA VAL A 13 10.10 -11.38 11.23
C VAL A 13 9.23 -10.22 11.68
N LEU A 14 9.61 -9.59 12.78
CA LEU A 14 8.94 -8.41 13.34
C LEU A 14 9.91 -7.23 13.26
N GLU A 15 9.44 -6.12 12.70
CA GLU A 15 10.20 -4.87 12.58
C GLU A 15 9.50 -3.79 13.43
N LEU A 16 10.29 -3.05 14.22
CA LEU A 16 9.82 -2.05 15.17
C LEU A 16 10.67 -0.79 14.99
N GLU A 17 10.02 0.35 14.74
CA GLU A 17 10.68 1.66 14.72
C GLU A 17 10.81 2.20 16.14
N LEU A 18 12.00 2.67 16.51
CA LEU A 18 12.29 3.23 17.83
C LEU A 18 12.19 4.76 17.79
N PRO A 19 11.49 5.41 18.74
CA PRO A 19 11.49 6.87 18.86
C PRO A 19 12.90 7.43 19.11
N GLU A 20 13.18 8.61 18.58
CA GLU A 20 14.46 9.31 18.79
C GLU A 20 14.69 9.59 20.28
N GLY A 21 15.88 9.22 20.80
CA GLY A 21 16.34 9.59 22.15
C GLY A 21 16.09 8.57 23.27
N GLU A 22 15.44 7.42 23.00
CA GLU A 22 15.08 6.44 24.05
C GLU A 22 16.03 5.24 24.15
N LEU A 23 17.11 5.20 23.35
CA LEU A 23 17.97 4.01 23.24
C LEU A 23 18.59 3.57 24.58
N GLY A 24 18.92 4.51 25.47
CA GLY A 24 19.60 4.24 26.73
C GLY A 24 18.73 3.57 27.81
N GLN A 25 17.41 3.48 27.63
CA GLN A 25 16.49 2.83 28.57
C GLN A 25 15.51 1.86 27.89
N ALA A 26 15.50 1.81 26.57
CA ALA A 26 14.58 0.97 25.82
C ALA A 26 14.93 -0.53 25.99
N VAL A 27 13.88 -1.31 26.26
CA VAL A 27 13.94 -2.76 26.39
C VAL A 27 12.98 -3.37 25.38
N LEU A 28 13.48 -4.28 24.56
CA LEU A 28 12.64 -5.14 23.73
C LEU A 28 12.22 -6.36 24.56
N SER A 29 10.94 -6.45 24.91
CA SER A 29 10.35 -7.64 25.52
C SER A 29 9.65 -8.48 24.46
N VAL A 30 9.98 -9.77 24.42
CA VAL A 30 9.30 -10.78 23.60
C VAL A 30 8.55 -11.71 24.53
N GLU A 31 7.23 -11.63 24.50
CA GLU A 31 6.34 -12.42 25.35
C GLU A 31 5.70 -13.59 24.61
N VAL A 32 5.60 -14.73 25.28
CA VAL A 32 4.93 -15.93 24.78
C VAL A 32 3.68 -16.19 25.60
N TRP A 33 2.56 -16.34 24.91
CA TRP A 33 1.25 -16.57 25.53
C TRP A 33 0.61 -17.84 24.96
N ASP A 34 0.02 -18.67 25.82
CA ASP A 34 -0.89 -19.74 25.43
C ASP A 34 -2.28 -19.13 25.22
N TRP A 35 -2.86 -19.43 24.06
CA TRP A 35 -4.13 -18.84 23.68
C TRP A 35 -5.26 -19.83 23.98
N ASP A 36 -6.18 -19.42 24.85
CA ASP A 36 -7.32 -20.22 25.27
C ASP A 36 -8.62 -19.79 24.58
N ILE A 37 -9.38 -20.78 24.11
CA ILE A 37 -10.68 -20.56 23.45
C ILE A 37 -11.72 -20.01 24.44
N VAL A 38 -11.61 -20.39 25.71
CA VAL A 38 -12.53 -19.98 26.78
C VAL A 38 -11.69 -19.66 28.01
N GLY A 39 -11.54 -18.38 28.34
CA GLY A 39 -10.75 -17.94 29.50
C GLY A 39 -9.83 -16.78 29.18
N LYS A 40 -8.88 -16.53 30.09
CA LYS A 40 -7.79 -15.57 29.89
C LYS A 40 -6.58 -16.35 29.39
N ASN A 41 -5.86 -15.82 28.41
CA ASN A 41 -4.62 -16.40 27.92
C ASN A 41 -3.58 -16.56 29.05
N ASP A 42 -2.93 -17.72 29.08
CA ASP A 42 -1.90 -18.04 30.06
C ASP A 42 -0.54 -17.52 29.57
N PHE A 43 0.17 -16.80 30.44
CA PHE A 43 1.52 -16.31 30.15
C PHE A 43 2.53 -17.45 30.30
N LEU A 44 3.30 -17.73 29.24
CA LEU A 44 4.30 -18.79 29.22
C LEU A 44 5.72 -18.29 29.55
N GLY A 45 5.98 -16.99 29.40
CA GLY A 45 7.24 -16.37 29.74
C GLY A 45 7.66 -15.27 28.78
N GLN A 46 8.70 -14.52 29.15
CA GLN A 46 9.25 -13.44 28.34
C GLN A 46 10.78 -13.52 28.20
N VAL A 47 11.30 -12.86 27.19
CA VAL A 47 12.73 -12.57 27.02
C VAL A 47 12.88 -11.07 26.83
N GLU A 48 13.75 -10.45 27.62
CA GLU A 48 14.02 -9.01 27.54
C GLU A 48 15.43 -8.77 26.99
N PHE A 49 15.54 -7.81 26.07
CA PHE A 49 16.80 -7.34 25.50
C PHE A 49 16.95 -5.84 25.74
N PHE A 50 18.01 -5.45 26.43
CA PHE A 50 18.39 -4.04 26.51
C PHE A 50 19.02 -3.61 25.19
N LEU A 51 18.47 -2.58 24.55
CA LEU A 51 18.84 -2.24 23.17
C LEU A 51 20.28 -1.75 23.04
N ASP A 52 20.80 -1.09 24.07
CA ASP A 52 22.21 -0.67 24.19
C ASP A 52 23.21 -1.85 24.08
N THR A 53 22.80 -3.04 24.51
CA THR A 53 23.65 -4.25 24.52
C THR A 53 23.62 -5.04 23.20
N LEU A 54 22.76 -4.68 22.25
CA LEU A 54 22.61 -5.37 20.96
C LEU A 54 23.63 -4.93 19.90
N CYS A 55 24.45 -3.92 20.18
CA CYS A 55 25.55 -3.48 19.32
C CYS A 55 26.83 -4.24 19.70
N PRO A 56 27.52 -4.95 18.77
CA PRO A 56 27.71 -4.56 17.37
C PRO A 56 27.15 -5.54 16.31
N GLY A 57 26.27 -6.48 16.66
CA GLY A 57 25.80 -7.50 15.69
C GLY A 57 24.57 -8.27 16.14
N PRO A 58 23.92 -9.01 15.22
CA PRO A 58 22.67 -9.71 15.52
C PRO A 58 22.88 -10.76 16.61
N THR A 59 22.06 -10.72 17.66
CA THR A 59 22.08 -11.74 18.72
C THR A 59 21.15 -12.87 18.31
N ARG A 60 21.72 -14.05 18.02
CA ARG A 60 20.97 -15.24 17.61
C ARG A 60 21.23 -16.40 18.55
N GLY A 61 20.18 -16.95 19.16
CA GLY A 61 20.36 -18.02 20.13
C GLY A 61 19.07 -18.54 20.73
N TRP A 62 19.22 -19.49 21.64
CA TRP A 62 18.16 -19.93 22.55
C TRP A 62 18.25 -19.09 23.83
N PHE A 63 17.15 -18.44 24.19
CA PHE A 63 17.02 -17.60 25.38
C PHE A 63 16.04 -18.26 26.34
N GLN A 64 16.40 -18.39 27.61
CA GLN A 64 15.49 -18.96 28.61
C GLN A 64 14.34 -17.99 28.86
N LEU A 65 13.13 -18.55 28.96
CA LEU A 65 11.94 -17.77 29.27
C LEU A 65 11.96 -17.38 30.75
N LEU A 66 11.70 -16.11 31.03
CA LEU A 66 11.61 -15.55 32.37
C LEU A 66 10.13 -15.40 32.79
N PRO A 67 9.81 -15.62 34.08
CA PRO A 67 8.49 -15.34 34.62
C PRO A 67 8.23 -13.83 34.71
N PHE A 68 6.97 -13.45 34.93
CA PHE A 68 6.61 -12.05 35.10
C PHE A 68 7.20 -11.49 36.43
N PRO A 69 7.69 -10.23 36.47
CA PRO A 69 8.37 -9.69 37.66
C PRO A 69 7.53 -9.63 38.95
N SER A 70 6.20 -9.73 38.86
CA SER A 70 5.28 -9.55 39.99
C SER A 70 4.80 -10.84 40.65
N THR A 71 5.16 -12.03 40.15
CA THR A 71 4.79 -13.29 40.80
C THR A 71 5.87 -13.71 41.79
N THR A 72 5.69 -13.34 43.06
CA THR A 72 6.48 -13.81 44.22
C THR A 72 6.26 -15.30 44.57
N GLY A 73 5.82 -16.09 43.60
CA GLY A 73 5.57 -17.52 43.75
C GLY A 73 6.67 -18.31 43.05
N ASP A 74 7.33 -19.17 43.81
CA ASP A 74 8.36 -20.11 43.37
C ASP A 74 7.82 -21.04 42.26
N HIS A 75 7.89 -20.59 41.01
CA HIS A 75 7.74 -21.45 39.85
C HIS A 75 9.11 -22.06 39.54
N GLY A 76 9.55 -22.99 40.38
CA GLY A 76 10.73 -23.84 40.20
C GLY A 76 10.65 -24.79 38.98
N GLY A 77 9.87 -24.45 37.96
CA GLY A 77 9.77 -25.16 36.69
C GLY A 77 10.48 -24.37 35.60
N GLN A 78 11.36 -25.05 34.85
CA GLN A 78 12.03 -24.47 33.69
C GLN A 78 10.96 -24.09 32.64
N LEU A 79 10.67 -22.80 32.48
CA LEU A 79 9.65 -22.24 31.56
C LEU A 79 9.94 -22.52 30.08
N GLY A 80 11.07 -23.17 29.78
CA GLY A 80 11.52 -23.48 28.44
C GLY A 80 12.41 -22.38 27.88
N ALA A 81 12.69 -22.46 26.58
CA ALA A 81 13.55 -21.52 25.88
C ALA A 81 12.94 -21.13 24.53
N LEU A 82 13.18 -19.90 24.12
CA LEU A 82 12.75 -19.34 22.84
C LEU A 82 13.98 -19.10 21.96
N ARG A 83 13.92 -19.53 20.70
CA ARG A 83 14.99 -19.24 19.73
C ARG A 83 14.69 -17.94 19.01
N LEU A 84 15.54 -16.94 19.19
CA LEU A 84 15.37 -15.62 18.58
C LEU A 84 16.62 -15.23 17.78
N ALA A 85 16.41 -14.35 16.80
CA ALA A 85 17.45 -13.57 16.15
C ALA A 85 17.02 -12.10 16.23
N VAL A 86 17.75 -11.31 17.02
CA VAL A 86 17.44 -9.90 17.28
C VAL A 86 18.55 -9.04 16.67
N ARG A 87 18.19 -8.01 15.92
CA ARG A 87 19.12 -7.06 15.30
C ARG A 87 18.62 -5.65 15.56
N LEU A 88 19.52 -4.81 16.08
CA LEU A 88 19.31 -3.37 16.11
C LEU A 88 19.95 -2.75 14.86
N LEU A 89 19.19 -1.91 14.16
CA LEU A 89 19.65 -1.14 13.00
C LEU A 89 19.53 0.33 13.36
N GLU A 90 20.64 1.07 13.28
CA GLU A 90 20.66 2.51 13.46
C GLU A 90 20.81 3.16 12.08
N ASP A 91 19.73 3.76 11.59
CA ASP A 91 19.71 4.46 10.31
C ASP A 91 19.84 5.97 10.57
N THR A 92 20.97 6.56 10.20
CA THR A 92 21.17 8.01 10.32
C THR A 92 20.70 8.73 9.07
N VAL A 93 19.66 9.56 9.19
CA VAL A 93 19.23 10.45 8.10
C VAL A 93 20.12 11.69 8.08
N LEU A 94 20.79 11.92 6.95
CA LEU A 94 21.65 13.10 6.79
C LEU A 94 20.81 14.39 6.78
N PRO A 95 21.34 15.51 7.33
CA PRO A 95 20.67 16.80 7.23
C PRO A 95 20.37 17.16 5.76
N PRO A 96 19.22 17.80 5.46
CA PRO A 96 18.75 18.04 4.08
C PRO A 96 19.77 18.71 3.16
N GLN A 97 20.62 19.58 3.70
CA GLN A 97 21.69 20.27 2.97
C GLN A 97 22.66 19.33 2.24
N HIS A 98 22.88 18.13 2.76
CA HIS A 98 23.76 17.13 2.12
C HIS A 98 23.08 16.43 0.93
N CYS A 99 21.75 16.34 0.95
CA CYS A 99 20.95 15.77 -0.13
C CYS A 99 20.68 16.79 -1.25
N GLN A 100 20.88 18.09 -1.00
CA GLN A 100 20.56 19.15 -1.93
C GLN A 100 21.22 19.04 -3.31
N PRO A 101 22.51 18.64 -3.45
CA PRO A 101 23.12 18.46 -4.77
C PRO A 101 22.42 17.38 -5.61
N LEU A 102 21.97 16.30 -4.98
CA LEU A 102 21.21 15.25 -5.66
C LEU A 102 19.84 15.76 -6.10
N ILE A 103 19.13 16.50 -5.24
CA ILE A 103 17.83 17.07 -5.57
C ILE A 103 17.97 18.05 -6.74
N GLN A 104 18.99 18.91 -6.74
CA GLN A 104 19.26 19.84 -7.83
C GLN A 104 19.52 19.11 -9.15
N LEU A 105 20.31 18.02 -9.12
CA LEU A 105 20.59 17.20 -10.29
C LEU A 105 19.31 16.55 -10.86
N LEU A 106 18.39 16.11 -9.99
CA LEU A 106 17.10 15.54 -10.42
C LEU A 106 16.13 16.60 -10.96
N THR A 107 16.21 17.83 -10.44
CA THR A 107 15.31 18.92 -10.81
C THR A 107 15.74 19.68 -12.07
N GLU A 108 17.04 19.65 -12.41
CA GLU A 108 17.61 20.33 -13.58
C GLU A 108 16.87 20.06 -14.91
N PRO A 109 16.53 18.79 -15.27
CA PRO A 109 15.85 18.49 -16.54
C PRO A 109 14.44 19.10 -16.65
N ILE A 110 13.83 19.37 -15.50
CA ILE A 110 12.46 19.89 -15.39
C ILE A 110 12.46 21.42 -15.48
N LEU A 111 13.47 22.07 -14.90
CA LEU A 111 13.58 23.54 -14.91
C LEU A 111 14.23 24.08 -16.18
N CYS A 112 15.13 23.31 -16.80
CA CYS A 112 15.90 23.72 -17.97
C CYS A 112 15.71 22.73 -19.14
N PRO A 113 14.54 22.70 -19.80
CA PRO A 113 14.23 21.74 -20.87
C PRO A 113 14.99 21.99 -22.19
N ALA A 114 16.04 22.81 -22.18
CA ALA A 114 16.81 23.18 -23.37
C ALA A 114 17.79 22.08 -23.81
N GLN A 115 18.07 21.09 -22.95
CA GLN A 115 18.93 19.95 -23.28
C GLN A 115 18.10 18.76 -23.78
N PRO A 116 18.65 17.93 -24.69
CA PRO A 116 18.00 16.68 -25.05
C PRO A 116 17.77 15.83 -23.78
N PRO A 117 16.65 15.11 -23.66
CA PRO A 117 16.34 14.30 -22.49
C PRO A 117 17.35 13.15 -22.27
N GLU A 118 18.12 12.81 -23.30
CA GLU A 118 19.19 11.82 -23.28
C GLU A 118 20.31 12.24 -22.32
N GLY A 119 20.62 11.37 -21.34
CA GLY A 119 21.71 11.59 -20.39
C GLY A 119 21.34 12.42 -19.16
N THR A 120 20.09 12.85 -19.02
CA THR A 120 19.61 13.47 -17.79
C THR A 120 19.56 12.46 -16.64
N ALA A 121 19.69 12.92 -15.39
CA ALA A 121 19.62 12.04 -14.23
C ALA A 121 18.30 11.27 -14.13
N LEU A 122 17.17 11.90 -14.52
CA LEU A 122 15.87 11.25 -14.56
C LEU A 122 15.78 10.18 -15.66
N ALA A 123 16.34 10.42 -16.85
CA ALA A 123 16.36 9.41 -17.91
C ALA A 123 17.23 8.21 -17.53
N VAL A 124 18.42 8.47 -16.95
CA VAL A 124 19.30 7.40 -16.45
C VAL A 124 18.60 6.59 -15.37
N LEU A 125 17.93 7.25 -14.41
CA LEU A 125 17.14 6.57 -13.39
C LEU A 125 16.06 5.69 -14.00
N GLU A 126 15.32 6.18 -14.99
CA GLU A 126 14.29 5.38 -15.66
C GLU A 126 14.87 4.14 -16.35
N GLU A 127 16.04 4.25 -16.97
CA GLU A 127 16.70 3.15 -17.67
C GLU A 127 17.26 2.08 -16.72
N VAL A 128 17.87 2.49 -15.60
CA VAL A 128 18.48 1.55 -14.63
C VAL A 128 17.47 0.95 -13.65
N THR A 129 16.28 1.53 -13.54
CA THR A 129 15.26 1.07 -12.60
C THR A 129 14.68 -0.28 -13.02
N SER A 130 14.89 -1.30 -12.19
CA SER A 130 14.33 -2.63 -12.39
C SER A 130 12.80 -2.64 -12.23
N GLY A 131 12.14 -3.66 -12.77
CA GLY A 131 10.68 -3.80 -12.63
C GLY A 131 10.22 -3.92 -11.17
N GLU A 132 11.04 -4.48 -10.28
CA GLU A 132 10.76 -4.66 -8.86
C GLU A 132 10.88 -3.35 -8.07
N SER A 133 11.89 -2.53 -8.37
CA SER A 133 12.15 -1.26 -7.67
C SER A 133 11.35 -0.07 -8.21
N ARG A 134 10.69 -0.23 -9.37
CA ARG A 134 10.02 0.86 -10.08
C ARG A 134 8.94 1.57 -9.28
N GLN A 135 8.16 0.82 -8.50
CA GLN A 135 7.12 1.38 -7.66
C GLN A 135 7.71 2.26 -6.54
N ASP A 136 8.83 1.81 -5.94
CA ASP A 136 9.49 2.54 -4.86
C ASP A 136 10.16 3.80 -5.39
N VAL A 137 10.86 3.70 -6.51
CA VAL A 137 11.48 4.85 -7.19
C VAL A 137 10.42 5.89 -7.55
N ALA A 138 9.31 5.48 -8.17
CA ALA A 138 8.20 6.38 -8.50
C ALA A 138 7.65 7.08 -7.25
N THR A 139 7.44 6.31 -6.18
CA THR A 139 6.94 6.82 -4.89
C THR A 139 7.87 7.88 -4.31
N LYS A 140 9.18 7.59 -4.25
CA LYS A 140 10.17 8.53 -3.71
C LYS A 140 10.34 9.78 -4.57
N LEU A 141 10.38 9.63 -5.90
CA LEU A 141 10.45 10.78 -6.80
C LEU A 141 9.22 11.68 -6.62
N VAL A 142 8.01 11.12 -6.64
CA VAL A 142 6.79 11.92 -6.46
C VAL A 142 6.79 12.63 -5.12
N GLN A 143 7.22 12.00 -4.03
CA GLN A 143 7.34 12.64 -2.71
C GLN A 143 8.32 13.82 -2.75
N ILE A 144 9.54 13.61 -3.24
CA ILE A 144 10.58 14.65 -3.36
C ILE A 144 10.07 15.87 -4.14
N PHE A 145 9.38 15.63 -5.25
CA PHE A 145 8.90 16.71 -6.12
C PHE A 145 7.57 17.33 -5.65
N LEU A 146 6.75 16.61 -4.89
CA LEU A 146 5.57 17.17 -4.21
C LEU A 146 6.00 18.21 -3.18
N ASP A 147 7.01 17.90 -2.35
CA ASP A 147 7.51 18.80 -1.31
C ASP A 147 8.10 20.10 -1.89
N GLN A 148 8.61 20.03 -3.12
CA GLN A 148 9.14 21.19 -3.85
C GLN A 148 8.08 21.94 -4.68
N GLY A 149 6.83 21.44 -4.74
CA GLY A 149 5.79 22.02 -5.61
C GLY A 149 6.02 21.77 -7.12
N LEU A 150 6.88 20.80 -7.46
CA LEU A 150 7.31 20.48 -8.82
C LEU A 150 6.78 19.11 -9.33
N ALA A 151 5.83 18.50 -8.61
CA ALA A 151 5.26 17.20 -8.99
C ALA A 151 4.61 17.19 -10.37
N VAL A 152 3.83 18.22 -10.71
CA VAL A 152 3.18 18.28 -12.04
C VAL A 152 4.21 18.43 -13.18
N PRO A 153 5.22 19.31 -13.08
CA PRO A 153 6.35 19.32 -14.01
C PRO A 153 7.09 17.97 -14.15
N LEU A 154 7.34 17.26 -13.04
CA LEU A 154 7.92 15.90 -13.09
C LEU A 154 7.05 14.94 -13.91
N LEU A 155 5.75 14.92 -13.64
CA LEU A 155 4.81 14.03 -14.35
C LEU A 155 4.75 14.36 -15.85
N ASP A 156 4.81 15.64 -16.21
CA ASP A 156 4.85 16.09 -17.61
C ASP A 156 6.14 15.64 -18.31
N TYR A 157 7.29 15.71 -17.63
CA TYR A 157 8.56 15.19 -18.13
C TYR A 157 8.49 13.68 -18.38
N LEU A 158 8.11 12.90 -17.38
CA LEU A 158 8.02 11.44 -17.47
C LEU A 158 7.01 10.98 -18.53
N THR A 159 5.85 11.65 -18.59
CA THR A 159 4.82 11.39 -19.60
C THR A 159 5.34 11.66 -21.01
N THR A 160 6.08 12.76 -21.21
CA THR A 160 6.65 13.11 -22.52
C THR A 160 7.68 12.06 -22.96
N HIS A 161 8.52 11.62 -22.03
CA HIS A 161 9.52 10.59 -22.31
C HIS A 161 8.88 9.21 -22.61
N GLU A 162 7.83 8.82 -21.88
CA GLU A 162 7.07 7.60 -22.17
C GLU A 162 6.40 7.67 -23.55
N LEU A 163 5.73 8.78 -23.87
CA LEU A 163 5.06 9.00 -25.15
C LEU A 163 6.01 8.94 -26.35
N ALA A 164 7.24 9.43 -26.20
CA ALA A 164 8.25 9.35 -27.25
C ALA A 164 8.66 7.90 -27.57
N ARG A 165 8.52 6.99 -26.60
CA ARG A 165 8.86 5.55 -26.73
C ARG A 165 7.64 4.68 -27.09
N THR A 166 6.44 5.18 -26.87
CA THR A 166 5.20 4.45 -27.18
C THR A 166 4.85 4.60 -28.67
N THR A 167 4.75 3.47 -29.37
CA THR A 167 4.34 3.42 -30.77
C THR A 167 2.83 3.20 -30.95
N ASP A 168 2.20 2.41 -30.07
CA ASP A 168 0.76 2.11 -30.10
C ASP A 168 0.01 2.86 -28.96
N PRO A 169 -0.91 3.77 -29.29
CA PRO A 169 -1.74 4.47 -28.31
C PRO A 169 -2.48 3.55 -27.34
N ASN A 170 -2.86 2.33 -27.76
CA ASN A 170 -3.62 1.40 -26.93
C ASN A 170 -2.82 0.78 -25.77
N THR A 171 -1.49 0.99 -25.76
CA THR A 171 -0.58 0.51 -24.71
C THR A 171 -0.20 1.60 -23.71
N LEU A 172 -0.57 2.85 -23.99
CA LEU A 172 -0.21 4.01 -23.20
C LEU A 172 -0.82 3.93 -21.78
N PHE A 173 0.01 4.16 -20.75
CA PHE A 173 -0.36 4.05 -19.33
C PHE A 173 -0.93 2.69 -18.88
N ARG A 174 -0.80 1.65 -19.70
CA ARG A 174 -1.11 0.25 -19.33
C ARG A 174 0.15 -0.55 -18.99
N SER A 175 1.32 0.01 -19.27
CA SER A 175 2.65 -0.52 -19.01
C SER A 175 3.06 -0.34 -17.54
N ASN A 176 3.96 -1.20 -17.06
CA ASN A 176 4.67 -1.00 -15.81
C ASN A 176 5.84 -0.01 -16.03
N SER A 177 5.53 1.26 -16.28
CA SER A 177 6.51 2.33 -16.56
C SER A 177 6.68 3.26 -15.36
N LEU A 178 7.77 4.02 -15.34
CA LEU A 178 8.03 4.98 -14.27
C LEU A 178 6.97 6.09 -14.27
N ALA A 179 6.53 6.52 -15.46
CA ALA A 179 5.47 7.51 -15.65
C ALA A 179 4.12 7.03 -15.11
N SER A 180 3.67 5.82 -15.46
CA SER A 180 2.39 5.29 -14.98
C SER A 180 2.40 5.07 -13.46
N LYS A 181 3.51 4.58 -12.89
CA LYS A 181 3.67 4.44 -11.44
C LYS A 181 3.75 5.78 -10.69
N SER A 182 4.38 6.79 -11.29
CA SER A 182 4.45 8.12 -10.70
C SER A 182 3.08 8.80 -10.70
N MET A 183 2.32 8.69 -11.81
CA MET A 183 0.95 9.19 -11.88
C MET A 183 0.04 8.50 -10.86
N GLU A 184 0.12 7.17 -10.73
CA GLU A 184 -0.63 6.39 -9.74
C GLU A 184 -0.37 6.89 -8.31
N HIS A 185 0.91 7.00 -7.92
CA HIS A 185 1.28 7.45 -6.57
C HIS A 185 0.87 8.91 -6.32
N PHE A 186 1.06 9.79 -7.30
CA PHE A 186 0.62 11.20 -7.22
C PHE A 186 -0.88 11.31 -6.99
N MET A 187 -1.70 10.60 -7.77
CA MET A 187 -3.15 10.57 -7.60
C MET A 187 -3.55 10.00 -6.24
N LYS A 188 -2.81 9.00 -5.73
CA LYS A 188 -3.06 8.47 -4.38
C LYS A 188 -2.81 9.54 -3.32
N VAL A 189 -1.67 10.23 -3.34
CA VAL A 189 -1.33 11.21 -2.30
C VAL A 189 -2.24 12.44 -2.36
N VAL A 190 -2.44 13.01 -3.55
CA VAL A 190 -3.23 14.25 -3.72
C VAL A 190 -4.73 13.97 -3.72
N GLY A 191 -5.14 12.84 -4.27
CA GLY A 191 -6.55 12.49 -4.50
C GLY A 191 -7.23 11.76 -3.35
N LEU A 192 -6.50 11.23 -2.36
CA LEU A 192 -7.11 10.46 -1.27
C LEU A 192 -8.19 11.25 -0.50
N PRO A 193 -7.98 12.51 -0.07
CA PRO A 193 -9.05 13.27 0.60
C PRO A 193 -10.28 13.49 -0.29
N TYR A 194 -10.06 13.70 -1.59
CA TYR A 194 -11.12 13.84 -2.58
C TYR A 194 -11.89 12.53 -2.74
N LEU A 195 -11.20 11.40 -2.87
CA LEU A 195 -11.78 10.07 -2.98
C LEU A 195 -12.66 9.74 -1.77
N HIS A 196 -12.15 9.99 -0.57
CA HIS A 196 -12.92 9.81 0.68
C HIS A 196 -14.18 10.68 0.67
N LYS A 197 -14.07 11.97 0.36
CA LYS A 197 -15.23 12.86 0.31
C LYS A 197 -16.31 12.38 -0.67
N VAL A 198 -15.91 11.82 -1.82
CA VAL A 198 -16.82 11.46 -2.91
C VAL A 198 -17.42 10.07 -2.73
N LEU A 199 -16.61 9.05 -2.45
CA LEU A 199 -17.06 7.66 -2.47
C LEU A 199 -17.28 7.05 -1.09
N GLN A 200 -16.64 7.55 -0.03
CA GLN A 200 -16.78 6.98 1.31
C GLN A 200 -18.25 6.89 1.78
N PRO A 201 -19.13 7.90 1.56
CA PRO A 201 -20.53 7.78 1.99
C PRO A 201 -21.27 6.62 1.31
N VAL A 202 -21.05 6.44 0.01
CA VAL A 202 -21.69 5.37 -0.77
C VAL A 202 -21.13 4.00 -0.38
N VAL A 203 -19.81 3.89 -0.20
CA VAL A 203 -19.16 2.65 0.24
C VAL A 203 -19.61 2.26 1.65
N ASN A 204 -19.71 3.22 2.58
CA ASN A 204 -20.22 2.97 3.92
C ASN A 204 -21.66 2.50 3.90
N HIS A 205 -22.52 3.11 3.08
CA HIS A 205 -23.89 2.68 2.90
C HIS A 205 -23.98 1.21 2.43
N ILE A 206 -23.23 0.84 1.39
CA ILE A 206 -23.16 -0.55 0.90
C ILE A 206 -22.69 -1.50 2.00
N PHE A 207 -21.67 -1.10 2.75
CA PHE A 207 -21.10 -1.91 3.83
C PHE A 207 -22.07 -2.10 5.02
N GLU A 208 -22.83 -1.07 5.37
CA GLU A 208 -23.82 -1.11 6.45
C GLU A 208 -25.05 -1.94 6.08
N GLU A 209 -25.52 -1.85 4.83
CA GLU A 209 -26.71 -2.57 4.38
C GLU A 209 -26.51 -4.09 4.31
N LYS A 210 -25.28 -4.56 4.02
CA LYS A 210 -24.93 -6.00 3.92
C LYS A 210 -25.89 -6.81 3.05
N LYS A 211 -26.43 -6.19 1.99
CA LYS A 211 -27.36 -6.85 1.07
C LYS A 211 -26.63 -7.82 0.15
N TYR A 212 -27.35 -8.88 -0.21
CA TYR A 212 -26.88 -9.87 -1.17
C TYR A 212 -27.04 -9.34 -2.60
N VAL A 213 -25.96 -9.37 -3.39
CA VAL A 213 -25.91 -8.81 -4.75
C VAL A 213 -25.24 -9.75 -5.78
N GLU A 214 -25.10 -11.03 -5.47
CA GLU A 214 -24.48 -12.00 -6.39
C GLU A 214 -25.39 -12.24 -7.60
N LEU A 215 -24.79 -12.18 -8.79
CA LEU A 215 -25.48 -12.40 -10.06
C LEU A 215 -25.10 -13.73 -10.70
N ASP A 216 -23.99 -14.35 -10.27
CA ASP A 216 -23.53 -15.64 -10.75
C ASP A 216 -24.35 -16.78 -10.13
N PRO A 217 -25.18 -17.49 -10.92
CA PRO A 217 -26.00 -18.58 -10.41
C PRO A 217 -25.19 -19.68 -9.73
N SER A 218 -23.93 -19.89 -10.14
CA SER A 218 -23.06 -20.94 -9.59
C SER A 218 -22.54 -20.63 -8.18
N LYS A 219 -22.55 -19.36 -7.78
CA LYS A 219 -22.10 -18.88 -6.47
C LYS A 219 -23.25 -18.62 -5.50
N MET A 220 -24.49 -18.73 -5.96
CA MET A 220 -25.66 -18.51 -5.10
C MET A 220 -25.76 -19.60 -4.02
N GLU A 221 -25.43 -19.26 -2.77
CA GLU A 221 -25.40 -20.21 -1.65
C GLU A 221 -26.78 -20.77 -1.25
N LEU A 222 -27.85 -20.30 -1.89
CA LEU A 222 -29.22 -20.80 -1.73
C LEU A 222 -29.39 -22.28 -2.15
N SER A 223 -28.39 -22.86 -2.83
CA SER A 223 -28.53 -24.12 -3.59
C SER A 223 -27.52 -25.23 -3.23
N ARG A 224 -27.01 -25.30 -1.98
CA ARG A 224 -26.31 -26.53 -1.51
C ARG A 224 -27.25 -27.65 -1.07
N GLY A 225 -28.55 -27.40 -0.86
CA GLY A 225 -29.49 -28.40 -0.31
C GLY A 225 -30.74 -28.75 -1.13
N ARG A 226 -31.04 -28.08 -2.26
CA ARG A 226 -32.35 -28.23 -2.96
C ARG A 226 -32.28 -28.30 -4.50
N ARG A 227 -31.26 -28.91 -5.09
CA ARG A 227 -31.12 -29.01 -6.57
C ARG A 227 -32.13 -29.92 -7.29
N ILE A 228 -33.23 -30.36 -6.66
CA ILE A 228 -34.19 -31.33 -7.24
C ILE A 228 -35.61 -30.74 -7.42
N SER A 229 -35.84 -29.44 -7.17
CA SER A 229 -37.19 -28.86 -7.25
C SER A 229 -37.28 -27.69 -8.23
N PHE A 230 -38.23 -27.78 -9.18
CA PHE A 230 -38.66 -26.69 -10.08
C PHE A 230 -39.03 -25.39 -9.34
N LYS A 231 -39.41 -25.50 -8.06
CA LYS A 231 -39.73 -24.36 -7.18
C LYS A 231 -38.48 -23.60 -6.69
N GLY A 232 -37.29 -24.20 -6.79
CA GLY A 232 -36.01 -23.56 -6.47
C GLY A 232 -35.53 -22.59 -7.56
N SER A 233 -35.75 -22.93 -8.83
CA SER A 233 -35.34 -22.10 -9.98
C SER A 233 -36.07 -20.76 -10.04
N LEU A 234 -37.37 -20.71 -9.73
CA LEU A 234 -38.15 -19.46 -9.66
C LEU A 234 -37.69 -18.52 -8.52
N LEU A 235 -37.17 -19.08 -7.43
CA LEU A 235 -36.64 -18.31 -6.31
C LEU A 235 -35.25 -17.73 -6.66
N GLU A 236 -34.42 -18.49 -7.37
CA GLU A 236 -33.10 -18.04 -7.85
C GLU A 236 -33.24 -16.86 -8.83
N THR A 237 -34.15 -16.96 -9.80
CA THR A 237 -34.42 -15.86 -10.75
C THR A 237 -34.92 -14.61 -10.04
N GLN A 238 -35.80 -14.75 -9.04
CA GLN A 238 -36.30 -13.61 -8.27
C GLN A 238 -35.21 -12.96 -7.41
N VAL A 239 -34.34 -13.76 -6.79
CA VAL A 239 -33.18 -13.24 -6.03
C VAL A 239 -32.18 -12.56 -6.97
N GLN A 240 -31.96 -13.10 -8.16
CA GLN A 240 -31.08 -12.51 -9.17
C GLN A 240 -31.62 -11.17 -9.67
N GLU A 241 -32.93 -11.08 -9.97
CA GLU A 241 -33.58 -9.84 -10.38
C GLU A 241 -33.48 -8.77 -9.27
N SER A 242 -33.78 -9.13 -8.02
CA SER A 242 -33.62 -8.20 -6.89
C SER A 242 -32.17 -7.77 -6.69
N SER A 243 -31.21 -8.68 -6.86
CA SER A 243 -29.78 -8.40 -6.72
C SER A 243 -29.29 -7.45 -7.82
N LEU A 244 -29.78 -7.64 -9.05
CA LEU A 244 -29.48 -6.78 -10.19
C LEU A 244 -30.00 -5.36 -9.99
N GLU A 245 -31.24 -5.21 -9.51
CA GLU A 245 -31.80 -3.88 -9.23
C GLU A 245 -31.05 -3.15 -8.11
N LEU A 246 -30.66 -3.86 -7.04
CA LEU A 246 -29.81 -3.30 -5.98
C LEU A 246 -28.44 -2.87 -6.53
N LEU A 247 -27.79 -3.73 -7.32
CA LEU A 247 -26.48 -3.43 -7.90
C LEU A 247 -26.55 -2.22 -8.84
N LYS A 248 -27.58 -2.12 -9.69
CA LYS A 248 -27.81 -0.94 -10.52
C LYS A 248 -28.00 0.32 -9.68
N GLY A 249 -28.73 0.23 -8.57
CA GLY A 249 -28.90 1.33 -7.62
C GLY A 249 -27.56 1.82 -7.08
N TYR A 250 -26.75 0.92 -6.52
CA TYR A 250 -25.41 1.25 -6.00
C TYR A 250 -24.49 1.84 -7.07
N LEU A 251 -24.48 1.25 -8.27
CA LEU A 251 -23.69 1.78 -9.40
C LEU A 251 -24.17 3.17 -9.80
N GLY A 252 -25.48 3.41 -9.81
CA GLY A 252 -26.07 4.72 -10.03
C GLY A 252 -25.57 5.75 -9.03
N ASP A 253 -25.60 5.42 -7.74
CA ASP A 253 -25.13 6.30 -6.66
C ASP A 253 -23.63 6.61 -6.79
N ILE A 254 -22.81 5.60 -7.09
CA ILE A 254 -21.37 5.77 -7.33
C ILE A 254 -21.11 6.71 -8.51
N ILE A 255 -21.76 6.48 -9.65
CA ILE A 255 -21.57 7.29 -10.86
C ILE A 255 -22.06 8.73 -10.61
N ASN A 256 -23.21 8.90 -9.97
CA ASN A 256 -23.73 10.22 -9.62
C ASN A 256 -22.79 10.98 -8.69
N ALA A 257 -22.21 10.31 -7.69
CA ALA A 257 -21.21 10.90 -6.80
C ALA A 257 -19.95 11.33 -7.58
N ILE A 258 -19.43 10.48 -8.46
CA ILE A 258 -18.24 10.79 -9.28
C ILE A 258 -18.52 11.97 -10.21
N VAL A 259 -19.56 11.89 -11.03
CA VAL A 259 -19.90 12.92 -12.02
C VAL A 259 -20.30 14.24 -11.35
N GLY A 260 -20.97 14.19 -10.20
CA GLY A 260 -21.33 15.37 -9.41
C GLY A 260 -20.17 16.02 -8.66
N SER A 261 -18.98 15.42 -8.65
CA SER A 261 -17.85 15.88 -7.83
C SER A 261 -16.79 16.70 -8.59
N VAL A 262 -17.04 17.07 -9.84
CA VAL A 262 -16.08 17.77 -10.73
C VAL A 262 -15.45 18.99 -10.06
N ASP A 263 -16.25 19.81 -9.36
CA ASP A 263 -15.78 21.03 -8.70
C ASP A 263 -14.93 20.76 -7.45
N SER A 264 -15.07 19.57 -6.85
CA SER A 264 -14.25 19.15 -5.71
C SER A 264 -12.93 18.49 -6.13
N CYS A 265 -12.69 18.28 -7.43
CA CYS A 265 -11.46 17.64 -7.91
C CYS A 265 -10.23 18.52 -7.62
N PRO A 266 -9.16 17.98 -6.97
CA PRO A 266 -7.98 18.75 -6.59
C PRO A 266 -7.33 19.47 -7.78
N LEU A 267 -7.00 20.75 -7.60
CA LEU A 267 -6.37 21.56 -8.64
C LEU A 267 -5.09 20.94 -9.23
N PRO A 268 -4.14 20.40 -8.44
CA PRO A 268 -2.93 19.79 -8.99
C PRO A 268 -3.23 18.60 -9.92
N MET A 269 -4.23 17.78 -9.58
CA MET A 269 -4.68 16.67 -10.45
C MET A 269 -5.29 17.21 -11.75
N ARG A 270 -6.14 18.24 -11.68
CA ARG A 270 -6.74 18.86 -12.88
C ARG A 270 -5.66 19.41 -13.83
N VAL A 271 -4.61 20.04 -13.29
CA VAL A 271 -3.49 20.54 -14.10
C VAL A 271 -2.70 19.36 -14.69
N ALA A 272 -2.37 18.34 -13.91
CA ALA A 272 -1.67 17.14 -14.40
C ALA A 272 -2.44 16.47 -15.55
N PHE A 273 -3.76 16.28 -15.41
CA PHE A 273 -4.61 15.70 -16.45
C PHE A 273 -4.72 16.59 -17.69
N LYS A 274 -4.74 17.92 -17.53
CA LYS A 274 -4.70 18.85 -18.65
C LYS A 274 -3.40 18.72 -19.43
N GLN A 275 -2.26 18.62 -18.75
CA GLN A 275 -0.95 18.44 -19.40
C GLN A 275 -0.87 17.09 -20.10
N LEU A 276 -1.26 16.03 -19.40
CA LEU A 276 -1.35 14.67 -19.96
C LEU A 276 -2.14 14.67 -21.27
N ARG A 277 -3.35 15.23 -21.27
CA ARG A 277 -4.20 15.34 -22.46
C ARG A 277 -3.48 16.09 -23.59
N ARG A 278 -2.84 17.22 -23.29
CA ARG A 278 -2.11 18.01 -24.28
C ARG A 278 -0.98 17.19 -24.92
N ARG A 279 -0.14 16.54 -24.12
CA ARG A 279 1.00 15.73 -24.60
C ARG A 279 0.54 14.56 -25.47
N VAL A 280 -0.53 13.88 -25.07
CA VAL A 280 -1.12 12.80 -25.86
C VAL A 280 -1.64 13.31 -27.21
N GLN A 281 -2.30 14.48 -27.22
CA GLN A 281 -2.80 15.08 -28.46
C GLN A 281 -1.69 15.56 -29.41
N GLU A 282 -0.56 16.02 -28.86
CA GLU A 282 0.62 16.41 -29.64
C GLU A 282 1.27 15.19 -30.31
N GLN A 283 1.42 14.08 -29.58
CA GLN A 283 2.08 12.87 -30.09
C GLN A 283 1.17 12.00 -30.95
N PHE A 284 -0.13 11.97 -30.65
CA PHE A 284 -1.15 11.24 -31.39
C PHE A 284 -2.27 12.20 -31.81
N PRO A 285 -2.03 13.07 -32.82
CA PRO A 285 -3.05 13.96 -33.34
C PRO A 285 -4.13 13.09 -33.99
N LEU A 286 -5.35 13.15 -33.44
CA LEU A 286 -6.53 12.41 -33.86
C LEU A 286 -6.57 12.09 -35.35
N ALA A 287 -6.22 10.85 -35.70
CA ALA A 287 -6.87 10.14 -36.79
C ALA A 287 -7.68 9.00 -36.14
N GLN A 288 -9.00 9.05 -36.30
CA GLN A 288 -9.94 7.94 -36.06
C GLN A 288 -10.38 7.65 -34.61
N HIS A 289 -11.13 8.55 -33.97
CA HIS A 289 -12.19 8.15 -33.01
C HIS A 289 -13.48 8.90 -33.37
N GLU A 290 -14.09 8.50 -34.49
CA GLU A 290 -15.56 8.50 -34.64
C GLU A 290 -16.13 7.26 -33.93
#